data_AF-A0A7V2UHC8-F1
#
_entry.id   AF-A0A7V2UHC8-F1
#
_cell.length_a   1.000
_cell.length_b   1.000
_cell.length_c   1.000
_cell.angle_alpha   90.00
_cell.angle_beta   90.00
_cell.angle_gamma   90.00
#
_symmetry.space_group_name_H-M   'P 1'
#
loop_
_entity.id
_entity.type
_entity.pdbx_description
1 polymer ?
#
loop_
_entity_poly.entity_id
_entity_poly.type
_entity_poly.pdbx_seq_one_letter_code
_entity_poly.pdbx_strand_id
1 'polypeptide(L)' 'PAGDLPSPLAPPPGCAFHPRCAMAADICRRETPELRRLPDGASVACHAVAVTQPVRFMPRAAAAIPVTA' A
#
# COMPACT_ATOMS: atom_id res chain seq x y z
N PRO A 1 -20.15 -8.64 -3.66
CA PRO A 1 -19.48 -9.95 -3.66
C PRO A 1 -18.52 -10.05 -2.46
N ALA A 2 -18.56 -11.19 -1.75
CA ALA A 2 -18.10 -11.36 -0.37
C ALA A 2 -16.67 -10.88 -0.08
N GLY A 3 -16.56 -10.00 0.91
CA GLY A 3 -15.31 -9.58 1.55
C GLY A 3 -15.12 -10.32 2.87
N ASP A 4 -14.88 -11.63 2.80
CA ASP A 4 -14.43 -12.36 3.98
C ASP A 4 -12.98 -11.97 4.28
N LEU A 5 -12.76 -11.36 5.45
CA LEU A 5 -11.42 -11.14 5.98
C LEU A 5 -10.76 -12.51 6.16
N PRO A 6 -9.67 -12.84 5.43
CA PRO A 6 -8.98 -14.11 5.65
C PRO A 6 -8.53 -14.17 7.11
N SER A 7 -8.73 -15.32 7.75
CA SER A 7 -8.31 -15.55 9.14
C SER A 7 -6.85 -15.13 9.30
N PRO A 8 -6.50 -14.24 10.25
CA PRO A 8 -5.11 -13.78 10.44
C PRO A 8 -4.15 -14.90 10.86
N LEU A 9 -4.67 -16.10 11.16
CA LEU A 9 -3.91 -17.29 11.54
C LEU A 9 -3.19 -17.97 10.37
N ALA A 10 -3.55 -17.68 9.12
CA ALA A 10 -2.92 -18.27 7.94
C ALA A 10 -2.66 -17.21 6.86
N PRO A 11 -1.67 -16.32 7.06
CA PRO A 11 -1.31 -15.35 6.04
C PRO A 11 -0.84 -16.06 4.76
N PRO A 12 -1.22 -15.56 3.57
CA PRO A 12 -0.74 -16.12 2.32
C PRO A 12 0.78 -15.90 2.20
N PRO A 13 1.50 -16.79 1.49
CA PRO A 13 2.94 -16.63 1.27
C PRO A 13 3.23 -15.36 0.46
N GLY A 14 4.40 -14.77 0.68
CA GLY A 14 4.82 -13.54 0.04
C GLY A 14 4.13 -12.29 0.59
N CYS A 15 3.68 -11.40 -0.28
CA CYS A 15 3.01 -10.17 0.12
C CYS A 15 1.60 -10.45 0.66
N ALA A 16 1.35 -10.17 1.94
CA ALA A 16 0.05 -10.36 2.59
C ALA A 16 -1.14 -9.65 1.89
N PHE A 17 -0.87 -8.70 1.00
CA PHE A 17 -1.88 -7.95 0.25
C PHE A 17 -2.14 -8.52 -1.16
N HIS A 18 -1.32 -9.46 -1.66
CA HIS A 18 -1.45 -9.97 -3.03
C HIS A 18 -2.83 -10.55 -3.40
N PRO A 19 -3.63 -11.15 -2.48
CA PRO A 19 -4.95 -11.68 -2.86
C PRO A 19 -5.97 -10.58 -3.21
N ARG A 20 -5.73 -9.35 -2.76
CA ARG A 20 -6.64 -8.20 -2.88
C ARG A 20 -6.02 -6.97 -3.54
N CYS A 21 -4.75 -7.04 -3.93
CA CYS A 21 -4.03 -5.93 -4.54
C CYS A 21 -4.26 -5.92 -6.05
N ALA A 22 -4.81 -4.82 -6.57
CA ALA A 22 -5.06 -4.63 -8.01
C ALA A 22 -3.76 -4.54 -8.85
N MET A 23 -2.61 -4.30 -8.21
CA MET A 23 -1.28 -4.21 -8.84
C MET A 23 -0.42 -5.46 -8.57
N ALA A 24 -1.01 -6.56 -8.09
CA ALA A 24 -0.26 -7.76 -7.74
C ALA A 24 0.40 -8.40 -8.97
N ALA A 25 1.73 -8.52 -8.94
CA ALA A 25 2.53 -9.29 -9.90
C ALA A 25 2.92 -10.65 -9.32
N ASP A 26 3.51 -11.54 -10.14
CA ASP A 26 3.92 -12.88 -9.69
C ASP A 26 4.89 -12.88 -8.51
N ILE A 27 5.80 -11.90 -8.45
CA ILE A 27 6.72 -11.73 -7.32
C ILE A 27 5.98 -11.50 -6.00
N CYS A 28 4.82 -10.85 -6.02
CA CYS A 28 4.01 -10.61 -4.82
C CYS A 28 3.45 -11.88 -4.19
N ARG A 29 3.30 -12.97 -4.96
CA ARG A 29 2.81 -14.26 -4.47
C ARG A 29 3.92 -15.16 -3.91
N ARG A 30 5.17 -14.82 -4.22
CA ARG A 30 6.34 -15.66 -3.92
C ARG A 30 7.20 -15.04 -2.82
N GLU A 31 7.30 -13.72 -2.79
CA GLU A 31 8.26 -13.01 -1.95
C GLU A 31 7.60 -11.88 -1.15
N THR A 32 8.00 -11.76 0.11
CA THR A 32 7.61 -10.65 0.98
C THR A 32 8.41 -9.42 0.56
N PRO A 33 7.77 -8.27 0.26
CA PRO A 33 8.48 -7.07 -0.12
C PRO A 33 9.29 -6.53 1.05
N GLU A 34 10.49 -6.03 0.77
CA GLU A 34 11.34 -5.36 1.75
C GLU A 34 10.71 -4.04 2.21
N LEU A 35 10.86 -3.73 3.50
CA LEU A 35 10.46 -2.43 4.04
C LEU A 35 11.49 -1.38 3.64
N ARG A 36 11.05 -0.38 2.88
CA ARG A 36 11.87 0.71 2.35
C ARG A 36 11.40 2.04 2.89
N ARG A 37 12.33 2.94 3.21
CA ARG A 37 12.03 4.32 3.57
C ARG A 37 12.06 5.20 2.33
N LEU A 38 11.00 5.97 2.11
CA LEU A 38 10.88 6.93 1.02
C LEU A 38 11.53 8.28 1.38
N PRO A 39 11.82 9.14 0.39
CA PRO A 39 12.41 10.47 0.63
C PRO A 39 11.55 11.41 1.51
N ASP A 40 10.24 11.20 1.56
CA ASP A 40 9.29 11.96 2.39
C ASP A 40 9.23 11.47 3.85
N GLY A 41 10.04 10.46 4.21
CA GLY A 41 10.07 9.87 5.54
C GLY A 41 9.06 8.76 5.77
N ALA A 42 8.15 8.49 4.82
CA ALA A 42 7.24 7.35 4.91
C ALA A 42 7.99 6.02 4.72
N SER A 43 7.38 4.92 5.15
CA SER A 43 7.90 3.57 4.94
C SER A 43 6.90 2.72 4.18
N VAL A 44 7.38 1.97 3.20
CA VAL A 44 6.54 1.12 2.35
C VAL A 44 7.21 -0.24 2.14
N ALA A 45 6.42 -1.30 2.19
CA ALA A 45 6.82 -2.64 1.77
C ALA A 45 5.98 -3.03 0.54
N CYS A 46 6.43 -2.60 -0.64
CA CYS A 46 5.72 -2.84 -1.91
C CYS A 46 6.70 -3.13 -3.05
N HIS A 47 6.46 -4.20 -3.80
CA HIS A 47 7.26 -4.55 -4.98
C HIS A 47 7.09 -3.57 -6.15
N ALA A 48 5.96 -2.87 -6.23
CA ALA A 48 5.71 -1.88 -7.28
C ALA A 48 6.33 -0.50 -7.01
N VAL A 49 6.87 -0.26 -5.81
CA VAL A 49 7.49 1.03 -5.47
C VAL A 49 9.01 0.91 -5.54
N ALA A 50 9.59 1.60 -6.52
CA ALA A 50 11.03 1.86 -6.57
C ALA A 50 11.36 3.10 -5.76
N VAL A 51 12.45 3.05 -4.97
CA VAL A 51 12.94 4.16 -4.11
C VAL A 51 13.36 5.39 -4.94
N THR A 52 13.35 5.29 -6.27
CA THR A 52 13.82 6.30 -7.21
C THR A 52 12.73 7.24 -7.73
N GLN A 53 11.47 7.09 -7.32
CA GLN A 53 10.38 7.94 -7.80
C GLN A 53 9.71 8.65 -6.61
N PRO A 54 9.69 10.00 -6.56
CA PRO A 54 8.89 10.70 -5.58
C PRO A 54 7.43 10.39 -5.87
N VAL A 55 6.76 9.70 -4.94
CA VAL A 55 5.31 9.58 -4.99
C VAL A 55 4.75 11.01 -5.00
N ARG A 56 4.05 11.38 -6.08
CA ARG A 56 3.27 12.63 -6.08
C ARG A 56 2.16 12.44 -5.07
N PHE A 57 2.42 12.86 -3.83
CA PHE A 57 1.36 13.17 -2.88
C PHE A 57 0.52 14.27 -3.54
N MET A 58 -0.60 13.88 -4.13
CA MET A 58 -1.67 14.81 -4.39
C MET A 58 -2.17 15.18 -2.99
N PRO A 59 -1.96 16.42 -2.50
CA PRO A 59 -2.51 16.78 -1.21
C PRO A 59 -4.01 16.52 -1.29
N ARG A 60 -4.58 15.79 -0.32
CA ARG A 60 -6.02 15.90 -0.08
C ARG A 60 -6.25 17.39 0.04
N ALA A 61 -6.89 18.00 -0.96
CA ALA A 61 -7.22 19.41 -0.90
C ALA A 61 -7.85 19.60 0.47
N ALA A 62 -7.19 20.37 1.33
CA ALA A 62 -7.73 20.76 2.59
C ALA A 62 -8.95 21.61 2.22
N ALA A 63 -10.09 20.95 2.04
CA ALA A 63 -11.37 21.60 1.95
C ALA A 63 -11.59 22.18 3.34
N ALA A 64 -11.01 23.36 3.57
CA ALA A 64 -11.40 24.25 4.63
C ALA A 64 -12.86 24.58 4.32
N ILE A 65 -13.78 23.85 4.93
CA ILE A 65 -15.18 24.22 4.96
C ILE A 65 -15.19 25.53 5.78
N PRO A 66 -15.56 26.68 5.20
CA PRO A 66 -15.70 27.88 5.99
C PRO A 66 -16.90 27.68 6.92
N VAL A 67 -16.64 27.55 8.22
CA VAL A 67 -17.68 27.76 9.23
C VAL A 67 -17.91 29.27 9.26
N THR A 68 -18.98 29.71 8.60
CA THR A 68 -19.53 31.05 8.83
C THR A 68 -20.05 31.14 10.26
N ALA A 69 -19.83 32.31 10.86
CA ALA A 69 -19.97 32.66 12.28
C ALA A 69 -21.34 32.35 12.91
#